data_AF-A0A6J1W4X0-F1
#
_entry.id   AF-A0A6J1W4X0-F1
#
_cell.length_a   1.000
_cell.length_b   1.000
_cell.length_c   1.000
_cell.angle_alpha   90.00
_cell.angle_beta   90.00
_cell.angle_gamma   90.00
#
_symmetry.space_group_name_H-M   'P 1'
#
loop_
_entity.id
_entity.type
_entity.pdbx_description
1 polymer ?
#
loop_
_entity_poly.entity_id
_entity_poly.type
_entity_poly.pdbx_seq_one_letter_code
_entity_poly.pdbx_strand_id
1 'polypeptide(L)'
;MEWYQDFPHIGYNLEGKQIYKPIRSKDELDRFLEKMENPDYWRTVQDKMTGADVKLTDEQVELVNRLQRGQFGDVNFNPYEPAVDFFSSQLRIHPVTNRPADKRSFIPSLVEKEK
;
A
#
# COMPACT_ATOMS: atom_id res chain seq x y z
N MET A 1 22.39 -1.11 4.71
CA MET A 1 22.61 -0.12 5.79
C MET A 1 24.10 -0.06 6.07
N GLU A 2 24.88 0.22 5.02
CA GLU A 2 26.35 0.07 5.07
C GLU A 2 27.01 1.19 5.88
N TRP A 3 26.44 2.39 5.85
CA TRP A 3 26.95 3.57 6.55
C TRP A 3 27.04 3.43 8.07
N TYR A 4 26.28 2.54 8.69
CA TYR A 4 26.30 2.31 10.14
C TYR A 4 27.02 1.01 10.52
N GLN A 5 27.69 0.31 9.59
CA GLN A 5 28.36 -0.97 9.92
C GLN A 5 29.44 -0.77 10.99
N ASP A 6 30.27 0.27 10.85
CA ASP A 6 31.41 0.55 11.73
C ASP A 6 31.03 1.30 13.03
N PHE A 7 29.79 1.77 13.14
CA PHE A 7 29.33 2.55 14.30
C PHE A 7 28.53 1.69 15.30
N PRO A 8 28.61 1.97 16.62
CA PRO A 8 27.88 1.23 17.65
C PRO A 8 26.37 1.58 17.72
N HIS A 9 25.89 2.47 16.85
CA HIS A 9 24.50 2.92 16.80
C HIS A 9 23.92 2.76 15.40
N ILE A 10 22.60 2.63 15.31
CA ILE A 10 21.82 2.63 14.07
C ILE A 10 20.95 3.89 14.06
N GLY A 11 21.52 4.99 13.60
CA GLY A 11 20.82 6.27 13.52
C GLY A 11 20.41 6.89 14.87
N TYR A 12 19.47 7.83 14.80
CA TYR A 12 19.00 8.64 15.93
C TYR A 12 17.47 8.60 16.01
N ASN A 13 16.93 8.71 17.22
CA ASN A 13 15.49 8.90 17.41
C ASN A 13 15.07 10.36 17.11
N LEU A 14 13.76 10.64 17.14
CA LEU A 14 13.19 11.99 16.92
C LEU A 14 13.78 13.05 17.88
N GLU A 15 14.23 12.64 19.07
CA GLU A 15 14.84 13.49 20.09
C GLU A 15 16.35 13.64 19.94
N GLY A 16 16.97 13.08 18.89
CA GLY A 16 18.41 13.11 18.65
C GLY A 16 19.25 12.18 19.53
N LYS A 17 18.62 11.24 20.26
CA LYS A 17 19.33 10.21 21.03
C LYS A 17 19.76 9.07 20.10
N GLN A 18 20.97 8.58 20.32
CA GLN A 18 21.54 7.46 19.56
C GLN A 18 20.77 6.17 19.85
N ILE A 19 20.37 5.46 18.81
CA ILE A 19 19.79 4.12 18.94
C ILE A 19 20.94 3.13 18.92
N TYR A 20 21.34 2.63 20.08
CA TYR A 20 22.44 1.66 20.15
C TYR A 20 22.06 0.35 19.48
N LYS A 21 23.03 -0.26 18.79
CA LYS A 21 22.91 -1.64 18.34
C LYS A 21 22.72 -2.54 19.56
N PRO A 22 21.89 -3.60 19.46
CA PRO A 22 21.83 -4.60 20.50
C PRO A 22 23.24 -5.16 20.72
N ILE A 23 23.63 -5.28 22.00
CA ILE A 23 24.99 -5.65 22.46
C ILE A 23 25.45 -7.01 21.92
N ARG A 24 24.51 -7.84 21.45
CA ARG A 24 24.77 -9.10 20.76
C ARG A 24 24.56 -8.93 19.25
N SER A 25 25.62 -8.63 18.51
CA SER A 25 25.69 -9.12 17.13
C SER A 25 25.86 -10.63 17.23
N LYS A 26 24.83 -11.40 16.92
CA LYS A 26 24.94 -12.87 16.85
C LYS A 26 26.09 -13.21 15.92
N ASP A 27 27.05 -14.00 16.41
CA ASP A 27 28.14 -14.50 15.59
C ASP A 27 27.57 -15.27 14.39
N GLU A 28 28.32 -15.40 13.30
CA GLU A 28 27.87 -16.17 12.13
C GLU A 28 27.48 -17.60 12.52
N LEU A 29 28.14 -18.15 13.54
CA LEU A 29 27.81 -19.43 14.17
C LEU A 29 26.47 -19.40 14.91
N ASP A 30 26.19 -18.36 15.70
CA ASP A 30 24.91 -18.22 16.40
C ASP A 30 23.76 -18.08 15.39
N ARG A 31 23.96 -17.32 14.31
CA ARG A 31 22.98 -17.19 13.24
C ARG A 31 22.73 -18.53 12.52
N PHE A 32 23.77 -19.34 12.36
CA PHE A 32 23.65 -20.67 11.77
C PHE A 32 22.93 -21.65 12.70
N LEU A 33 23.25 -21.63 14.00
CA LEU A 33 22.57 -22.43 15.02
C LEU A 33 21.10 -22.07 15.07
N GLU A 34 20.76 -20.78 15.10
CA GLU A 34 19.36 -20.34 15.07
C GLU A 34 18.61 -20.77 13.81
N LYS A 35 19.29 -20.81 12.66
CA LYS A 35 18.70 -21.30 11.41
C LYS A 35 18.38 -22.80 11.47
N MET A 36 19.17 -23.59 12.20
CA MET A 36 18.93 -25.04 12.37
C MET A 36 17.97 -25.36 13.52
N GLU A 37 18.00 -24.58 14.59
CA GLU A 37 17.35 -24.93 15.85
C GLU A 37 15.97 -24.27 16.02
N ASN A 38 15.73 -23.12 15.38
CA ASN A 38 14.42 -22.46 15.44
C ASN A 38 13.52 -22.86 14.26
N PRO A 39 12.40 -23.58 14.48
CA PRO A 39 11.43 -23.88 13.43
C PRO A 39 10.72 -22.61 12.90
N ASP A 40 10.71 -21.52 13.67
CA ASP A 40 10.14 -20.22 13.29
C ASP A 40 11.16 -19.27 12.64
N TYR A 41 12.38 -19.72 12.32
CA TYR A 41 13.40 -18.84 11.73
C TYR A 41 12.91 -18.14 10.46
N TRP A 42 12.10 -18.82 9.64
CA TRP A 42 11.49 -18.27 8.43
C TRP A 42 10.49 -17.13 8.70
N ARG A 43 9.98 -17.00 9.93
CA ARG A 43 9.07 -15.93 10.38
C ARG A 43 9.82 -14.76 11.01
N THR A 44 11.13 -14.88 11.23
CA THR A 44 11.93 -13.84 11.87
C THR A 44 12.47 -12.87 10.82
N VAL A 45 12.25 -11.57 11.04
CA VAL A 45 12.75 -10.51 10.18
C VAL A 45 13.63 -9.58 11.00
N GLN A 46 14.77 -9.22 10.43
CA GLN A 46 15.70 -8.25 11.00
C GLN A 46 15.15 -6.84 10.75
N ASP A 47 14.76 -6.14 11.81
CA ASP A 47 14.43 -4.72 11.69
C ASP A 47 15.70 -3.93 11.41
N LYS A 48 15.69 -3.18 10.30
CA LYS A 48 16.83 -2.38 9.87
C LYS A 48 17.13 -1.26 10.86
N MET A 49 16.13 -0.67 11.51
CA MET A 49 16.33 0.50 12.37
C MET A 49 16.89 0.14 13.75
N THR A 50 16.48 -1.00 14.30
CA THR A 50 16.87 -1.43 15.64
C THR A 50 17.91 -2.55 15.63
N GLY A 51 18.09 -3.24 14.50
CA GLY A 51 18.95 -4.42 14.40
C GLY A 51 18.43 -5.60 15.23
N ALA A 52 17.16 -5.56 15.63
CA ALA A 52 16.52 -6.59 16.43
C ALA A 52 15.75 -7.57 15.55
N ASP A 53 15.72 -8.83 15.98
CA ASP A 53 14.97 -9.91 15.36
C ASP A 53 13.50 -9.81 15.80
N VAL A 54 12.64 -9.36 14.89
CA VAL A 54 11.20 -9.31 15.13
C VAL A 54 10.58 -10.59 14.58
N LYS A 55 9.87 -11.33 15.44
CA LYS A 55 9.06 -12.47 15.02
C LYS A 55 7.74 -11.94 14.44
N LEU A 56 7.45 -12.29 13.19
CA LEU A 56 6.16 -11.98 12.58
C LEU A 56 5.05 -12.78 13.24
N THR A 57 3.89 -12.16 13.42
CA THR A 57 2.68 -12.87 13.86
C THR A 57 2.09 -13.70 12.72
N ASP A 58 1.27 -14.70 13.04
CA ASP A 58 0.63 -15.54 12.03
C ASP A 58 -0.24 -14.73 11.04
N GLU A 59 -0.92 -13.68 11.52
CA GLU A 59 -1.71 -12.75 10.69
C GLU A 59 -0.83 -11.99 9.69
N GLN A 60 0.36 -11.54 10.12
CA GLN A 60 1.30 -10.83 9.25
C GLN A 60 1.89 -11.75 8.18
N VAL A 61 2.17 -13.00 8.53
CA VAL A 61 2.63 -14.02 7.57
C VAL A 61 1.53 -14.32 6.55
N GLU A 62 0.28 -14.44 6.98
CA GLU A 62 -0.84 -14.66 6.08
C GLU A 62 -1.04 -13.48 5.13
N LEU A 63 -0.95 -12.24 5.63
CA LEU A 63 -1.00 -11.03 4.82
C LEU A 63 0.08 -11.02 3.72
N VAL A 64 1.32 -11.37 4.06
CA VAL A 64 2.42 -11.46 3.08
C VAL A 64 2.14 -12.53 2.03
N ASN A 65 1.66 -13.71 2.42
CA ASN A 65 1.29 -14.77 1.49
C ASN A 65 0.15 -14.37 0.55
N ARG A 66 -0.87 -13.66 1.05
CA ARG A 66 -1.96 -13.12 0.22
C ARG A 66 -1.43 -12.10 -0.78
N LEU A 67 -0.58 -11.19 -0.32
CA LEU A 67 0.01 -10.15 -1.17
C LEU A 67 0.89 -10.74 -2.28
N GLN A 68 1.70 -11.78 -1.98
CA GLN A 68 2.46 -12.52 -2.99
C GLN A 68 1.59 -13.18 -4.05
N ARG A 69 0.38 -13.63 -3.67
CA ARG A 69 -0.60 -14.24 -4.59
C ARG A 69 -1.43 -13.20 -5.34
N GLY A 70 -1.22 -11.90 -5.12
CA GLY A 70 -2.04 -10.83 -5.69
C GLY A 70 -3.46 -10.78 -5.12
N GLN A 71 -3.68 -11.37 -3.94
CA GLN A 71 -4.96 -11.32 -3.23
C GLN A 71 -5.04 -10.06 -2.37
N PHE A 72 -6.25 -9.67 -1.99
CA PHE A 72 -6.48 -8.52 -1.14
C PHE A 72 -5.92 -8.76 0.28
N GLY A 73 -5.35 -7.71 0.87
CA GLY A 73 -4.76 -7.79 2.21
C GLY A 73 -5.81 -7.96 3.31
N ASP A 74 -6.98 -7.35 3.12
CA ASP A 74 -8.11 -7.48 4.03
C ASP A 74 -8.97 -8.71 3.67
N VAL A 75 -9.25 -9.53 4.68
CA VAL A 75 -10.09 -10.73 4.57
C VAL A 75 -11.52 -10.36 4.15
N ASN A 76 -11.98 -9.19 4.59
CA ASN A 76 -13.36 -8.77 4.44
C ASN A 76 -13.58 -7.92 3.19
N PHE A 77 -12.52 -7.68 2.38
CA PHE A 77 -12.66 -6.87 1.18
C PHE A 77 -13.47 -7.62 0.12
N ASN A 78 -14.59 -7.03 -0.29
CA ASN A 78 -15.39 -7.56 -1.38
C ASN A 78 -14.94 -6.91 -2.72
N PRO A 79 -14.35 -7.67 -3.66
CA PRO A 79 -13.90 -7.11 -4.93
C PRO A 79 -15.06 -6.67 -5.84
N TYR A 80 -16.26 -7.18 -5.56
CA TYR A 80 -17.47 -6.96 -6.36
C TYR A 80 -18.55 -6.33 -5.48
N GLU A 81 -18.21 -5.22 -4.84
CA GLU A 81 -19.22 -4.41 -4.15
C GLU A 81 -20.26 -3.89 -5.16
N PRO A 82 -21.55 -3.91 -4.80
CA PRO A 82 -22.58 -3.35 -5.66
C PRO A 82 -22.31 -1.86 -5.83
N ALA A 83 -22.39 -1.37 -7.07
CA ALA A 83 -22.25 0.04 -7.36
C ALA A 83 -23.37 0.83 -6.66
N VAL A 84 -23.02 1.54 -5.59
CA VAL A 84 -23.96 2.38 -4.86
C VAL A 84 -24.13 3.68 -5.62
N ASP A 85 -25.34 3.92 -6.09
CA ASP A 85 -25.68 5.12 -6.82
C ASP A 85 -25.93 6.32 -5.89
N PHE A 86 -24.82 6.89 -5.38
CA PHE A 86 -24.86 8.03 -4.47
C PHE A 86 -25.30 9.34 -5.13
N PHE A 87 -25.33 9.41 -6.47
CA PHE A 87 -25.50 10.66 -7.20
C PHE A 87 -26.66 10.66 -8.19
N SER A 88 -26.85 9.57 -8.96
CA SER A 88 -27.96 9.48 -9.93
C SER A 88 -29.31 9.24 -9.27
N SER A 89 -29.34 8.93 -7.96
CA SER A 89 -30.57 8.96 -7.16
C SER A 89 -31.23 10.34 -7.12
N GLN A 90 -30.47 11.42 -7.37
CA GLN A 90 -30.99 12.79 -7.39
C GLN A 90 -31.32 13.23 -8.81
N LEU A 91 -32.61 13.42 -9.08
CA LEU A 91 -33.10 13.97 -10.34
C LEU A 91 -32.70 15.43 -10.48
N ARG A 92 -32.06 15.78 -11.61
CA ARG A 92 -31.71 17.16 -11.94
C ARG A 92 -32.80 17.79 -12.80
N ILE A 93 -33.26 18.97 -12.37
CA ILE A 93 -34.28 19.76 -13.08
C ILE A 93 -33.67 20.52 -14.26
N HIS A 94 -32.40 20.91 -14.17
CA HIS A 94 -31.71 21.73 -15.16
C HIS A 94 -30.71 20.90 -15.99
N PRO A 95 -30.45 21.30 -17.25
CA PRO A 95 -29.39 20.71 -18.05
C PRO A 95 -28.03 21.02 -17.43
N VAL A 96 -27.03 20.17 -17.72
CA VAL A 96 -25.65 20.33 -17.23
C VAL A 96 -25.02 21.64 -17.72
N THR A 97 -25.40 22.10 -18.91
CA THR A 97 -24.87 23.32 -19.53
C THR A 97 -26.00 24.25 -19.96
N ASN A 98 -25.87 25.54 -19.66
CA ASN A 98 -26.77 26.59 -20.13
C ASN A 98 -26.26 27.23 -21.44
N ARG A 99 -25.91 26.41 -22.44
CA ARG A 99 -25.48 26.93 -23.75
C ARG A 99 -26.71 27.39 -24.52
N PRO A 100 -26.76 28.65 -25.01
CA PRO A 100 -27.88 29.10 -25.83
C PRO A 100 -27.97 28.27 -27.10
N ALA A 101 -29.20 27.98 -27.53
CA ALA A 101 -29.45 27.22 -28.75
C ALA A 101 -29.07 28.06 -29.99
N ASP A 102 -28.41 27.41 -30.97
CA ASP A 102 -28.04 28.07 -32.22
C ASP A 102 -29.27 28.23 -33.14
N LYS A 103 -29.31 29.31 -33.93
CA LYS A 103 -30.42 29.58 -34.85
C LYS A 103 -30.62 28.46 -35.88
N ARG A 104 -29.53 27.84 -36.35
CA ARG A 104 -29.51 26.71 -37.29
C ARG A 104 -30.30 25.49 -36.82
N SER A 105 -30.53 25.34 -35.51
CA SER A 105 -31.32 24.24 -34.96
C SER A 105 -32.83 24.39 -35.20
N PHE A 106 -33.28 25.60 -35.56
CA PHE A 106 -34.70 25.91 -35.75
C PHE A 106 -35.06 26.27 -37.19
N ILE A 107 -34.08 26.61 -38.03
CA ILE A 107 -34.30 26.92 -39.45
C ILE A 107 -33.98 25.70 -40.31
N PRO A 108 -34.63 25.55 -41.48
CA PRO A 108 -34.26 24.52 -42.45
C PRO A 108 -32.76 24.56 -42.76
N SER A 109 -32.16 23.40 -42.94
CA SER A 109 -30.71 23.32 -43.09
C SER A 109 -30.28 23.94 -44.43
N LEU A 110 -29.24 24.77 -44.37
CA LEU A 110 -28.64 25.35 -45.57
C LEU A 110 -27.87 24.29 -46.37
N VAL A 111 -27.32 23.30 -45.68
CA VAL A 111 -26.55 22.19 -46.28
C VAL A 111 -27.45 21.26 -47.10
N GLU A 112 -28.68 20.96 -46.65
CA GLU A 112 -29.63 20.18 -47.47
C GLU A 112 -30.19 20.99 -48.64
N LYS A 113 -30.22 22.32 -48.55
CA LYS A 113 -30.68 23.19 -49.63
C LYS A 113 -29.67 23.30 -50.78
N GLU A 114 -28.38 23.19 -50.47
CA GLU A 114 -27.30 23.24 -51.48
C GLU A 114 -27.07 21.91 -52.20
N LYS A 115 -27.68 20.82 -51.72
CA LYS A 115 -27.59 19.48 -52.29
C LYS A 115 -28.72 19.20 -53.27
#